data_AF-A0A257YGP5-F1
#
_entry.id   AF-A0A257YGP5-F1
#
_cell.length_a   1.000
_cell.length_b   1.000
_cell.length_c   1.000
_cell.angle_alpha   90.00
_cell.angle_beta   90.00
_cell.angle_gamma   90.00
#
_symmetry.space_group_name_H-M   'P 1'
#
loop_
_entity.id
_entity.type
_entity.pdbx_description
1 polymer ?
#
loop_
_entity_poly.entity_id
_entity_poly.type
_entity_poly.pdbx_seq_one_letter_code
_entity_poly.pdbx_strand_id
1 'polypeptide(L)'
;MARLIPTAAKSGFALVETLVALAILSVMLGVTFETVSRSLRAANEAQARRLAMLEARSVLAQVGATIPLVAGVAQGDSGRWSWRVEIAPEAGQASTQAVALNRVSVVILDADSRTLARLDTLRLAR
;
A
#
# COMPACT_ATOMS: atom_id res chain seq x y z
N MET A 1 -41.01 2.82 67.27
CA MET A 1 -39.80 1.97 67.38
C MET A 1 -39.47 1.45 66.00
N ALA A 2 -38.47 2.01 65.31
CA ALA A 2 -38.00 1.52 64.01
C ALA A 2 -36.48 1.31 64.09
N ARG A 3 -36.04 0.05 64.01
CA ARG A 3 -34.63 -0.34 63.98
C ARG A 3 -34.09 -0.13 62.57
N LEU A 4 -33.12 0.75 62.40
CA LEU A 4 -32.31 0.85 61.19
C LEU A 4 -31.37 -0.36 61.15
N ILE A 5 -31.49 -1.21 60.14
CA ILE A 5 -30.56 -2.31 59.88
C ILE A 5 -29.34 -1.68 59.19
N PRO A 6 -28.14 -1.69 59.79
CA PRO A 6 -26.96 -1.23 59.09
C PRO A 6 -26.60 -2.23 58.00
N THR A 7 -26.72 -1.84 56.74
CA THR A 7 -26.10 -2.56 55.61
C THR A 7 -24.61 -2.35 55.71
N ALA A 8 -23.90 -3.33 56.25
CA ALA A 8 -22.45 -3.36 56.24
C ALA A 8 -21.96 -3.34 54.79
N ALA A 9 -21.41 -2.20 54.35
CA ALA A 9 -20.67 -2.13 53.11
C ALA A 9 -19.41 -3.00 53.29
N LYS A 10 -19.32 -4.11 52.54
CA LYS A 10 -18.14 -4.98 52.51
C LYS A 10 -16.95 -4.22 51.88
N SER A 11 -16.24 -3.40 52.66
CA SER A 11 -15.17 -2.52 52.16
C SER A 11 -13.77 -3.14 52.25
N GLY A 12 -13.60 -4.39 51.82
CA GLY A 12 -12.33 -5.12 51.93
C GLY A 12 -11.43 -5.10 50.68
N PHE A 13 -11.95 -4.78 49.49
CA PHE A 13 -11.25 -5.05 48.24
C PHE A 13 -11.25 -3.91 47.19
N ALA A 14 -11.86 -2.75 47.45
CA ALA A 14 -12.04 -1.69 46.45
C ALA A 14 -10.71 -1.18 45.82
N LEU A 15 -9.62 -1.17 46.60
CA LEU A 15 -8.31 -0.73 46.11
C LEU A 15 -7.73 -1.73 45.10
N VAL A 16 -7.80 -3.03 45.40
CA VAL A 16 -7.38 -4.09 44.47
C VAL A 16 -8.30 -4.13 43.24
N GLU A 17 -9.59 -3.91 43.42
CA GLU A 17 -10.57 -3.88 42.33
C GLU A 17 -10.29 -2.76 41.32
N THR A 18 -10.04 -1.53 41.79
CA THR A 18 -9.66 -0.42 40.90
C THR A 18 -8.32 -0.67 40.21
N LEU A 19 -7.33 -1.26 40.90
CA LEU A 19 -6.05 -1.64 40.29
C LEU A 19 -6.22 -2.70 39.20
N VAL A 20 -7.04 -3.72 39.45
CA VAL A 20 -7.35 -4.76 38.45
C VAL A 20 -8.11 -4.15 37.27
N ALA A 21 -9.09 -3.28 37.52
CA ALA A 21 -9.82 -2.59 36.47
C ALA A 21 -8.90 -1.72 35.61
N LEU A 22 -7.99 -0.96 36.23
CA LEU A 22 -6.99 -0.15 35.53
C LEU A 22 -5.99 -1.03 34.76
N ALA A 23 -5.60 -2.19 35.30
CA ALA A 23 -4.74 -3.13 34.60
C ALA A 23 -5.42 -3.67 33.33
N ILE A 24 -6.67 -4.10 33.44
CA ILE A 24 -7.48 -4.55 32.28
C ILE A 24 -7.64 -3.42 31.26
N LEU A 25 -7.99 -2.21 31.73
CA LEU A 25 -8.13 -1.04 30.87
C LEU A 25 -6.83 -0.72 30.13
N SER A 26 -5.69 -0.79 30.81
CA SER A 26 -4.38 -0.52 30.22
C SER A 26 -4.05 -1.54 29.13
N VAL A 27 -4.33 -2.82 29.36
CA VAL A 27 -4.16 -3.87 28.34
C VAL A 27 -5.07 -3.62 27.14
N MET A 28 -6.35 -3.34 27.37
CA MET A 28 -7.30 -3.03 26.30
C MET A 28 -6.87 -1.81 25.48
N LEU A 29 -6.38 -0.76 26.16
CA LEU A 29 -5.88 0.45 25.51
C LEU A 29 -4.63 0.16 24.68
N GLY A 30 -3.71 -0.68 25.17
CA GLY A 30 -2.54 -1.12 24.41
C GLY A 30 -2.92 -1.81 23.09
N VAL A 31 -3.85 -2.77 23.15
CA VAL A 31 -4.36 -3.46 21.95
C VAL A 31 -5.06 -2.50 20.99
N THR A 32 -5.85 -1.57 21.51
CA THR A 32 -6.56 -0.57 20.70
C THR A 32 -5.58 0.37 20.00
N PHE A 33 -4.59 0.88 20.74
CA PHE A 33 -3.57 1.79 20.19
C PHE A 33 -2.72 1.10 19.12
N GLU A 34 -2.36 -0.17 19.34
CA GLU A 34 -1.67 -0.97 18.35
C GLU A 34 -2.51 -1.13 17.07
N THR A 35 -3.80 -1.43 17.21
CA THR A 35 -4.73 -1.59 16.08
C THR A 35 -4.85 -0.29 15.28
N VAL A 36 -5.05 0.84 15.95
CA VAL A 36 -5.11 2.17 15.30
C VAL A 36 -3.80 2.47 14.57
N SER A 37 -2.66 2.22 15.22
CA SER A 37 -1.34 2.45 14.62
C SER A 37 -1.12 1.60 13.35
N ARG A 38 -1.56 0.34 13.37
CA ARG A 38 -1.52 -0.55 12.20
C ARG A 38 -2.43 -0.03 11.09
N SER A 39 -3.65 0.42 11.41
CA SER A 39 -4.59 0.98 10.44
C SER A 39 -4.05 2.24 9.76
N LEU A 40 -3.42 3.15 10.52
CA LEU A 40 -2.80 4.36 9.96
C LEU A 40 -1.65 4.03 9.00
N ARG A 41 -0.78 3.08 9.35
CA ARG A 41 0.29 2.62 8.44
C ARG A 41 -0.26 2.02 7.17
N ALA A 42 -1.26 1.13 7.29
CA ALA A 42 -1.92 0.52 6.13
C ALA A 42 -2.58 1.56 5.21
N ALA A 43 -3.21 2.59 5.78
CA ALA A 43 -3.81 3.69 5.02
C ALA A 43 -2.75 4.49 4.25
N ASN A 44 -1.61 4.81 4.89
CA ASN A 44 -0.50 5.50 4.24
C ASN A 44 0.11 4.68 3.09
N GLU A 45 0.32 3.38 3.29
CA GLU A 45 0.82 2.47 2.25
C GLU A 45 -0.16 2.35 1.07
N ALA A 46 -1.47 2.29 1.35
CA ALA A 46 -2.49 2.26 0.32
C ALA A 46 -2.48 3.57 -0.50
N GLN A 47 -2.34 4.72 0.17
CA GLN A 47 -2.26 6.02 -0.50
C GLN A 47 -1.00 6.13 -1.36
N ALA A 48 0.16 5.71 -0.86
CA ALA A 48 1.40 5.71 -1.62
C ALA A 48 1.28 4.84 -2.90
N ARG A 49 0.71 3.64 -2.79
CA ARG A 49 0.46 2.76 -3.94
C ARG A 49 -0.50 3.36 -4.97
N ARG A 50 -1.58 4.02 -4.53
CA ARG A 50 -2.52 4.70 -5.45
C ARG A 50 -1.83 5.79 -6.26
N LEU A 51 -1.06 6.63 -5.59
CA LEU A 51 -0.31 7.71 -6.24
C LEU A 51 0.77 7.14 -7.18
N ALA A 52 1.51 6.10 -6.78
CA ALA A 52 2.47 5.42 -7.65
C ALA A 52 1.80 4.77 -8.88
N MET A 53 0.58 4.24 -8.74
CA MET A 53 -0.19 3.74 -9.90
C MET A 53 -0.62 4.84 -10.86
N LEU A 54 -0.94 6.03 -10.37
CA LEU A 54 -1.22 7.20 -11.22
C LEU A 54 0.03 7.63 -11.98
N GLU A 55 1.18 7.66 -11.30
CA GLU A 55 2.49 7.92 -11.90
C GLU A 55 2.80 6.90 -13.01
N ALA A 56 2.63 5.60 -12.73
CA ALA A 56 2.85 4.53 -13.70
C ALA A 56 1.99 4.69 -14.96
N ARG A 57 0.71 5.10 -14.79
CA ARG A 57 -0.19 5.38 -15.91
C ARG A 57 0.23 6.61 -16.70
N SER A 58 0.70 7.66 -16.02
CA SER A 58 1.23 8.87 -16.66
C SER A 58 2.47 8.54 -17.49
N VAL A 59 3.43 7.80 -16.93
CA VAL A 59 4.63 7.33 -17.64
C VAL A 59 4.26 6.44 -18.83
N LEU A 60 3.31 5.52 -18.65
CA LEU A 60 2.84 4.68 -19.74
C LEU A 60 2.19 5.50 -20.87
N ALA A 61 1.44 6.56 -20.54
CA ALA A 61 0.84 7.45 -21.54
C ALA A 61 1.89 8.21 -22.36
N GLN A 62 3.09 8.44 -21.80
CA GLN A 62 4.20 9.06 -22.52
C GLN A 62 4.91 8.11 -23.50
N VAL A 63 4.78 6.79 -23.32
CA VAL A 63 5.28 5.80 -24.28
C VAL A 63 4.60 6.00 -25.63
N GLY A 64 5.37 6.03 -26.71
CA GLY A 64 4.90 6.32 -28.07
C GLY A 64 4.69 7.80 -28.39
N ALA A 65 4.76 8.70 -27.40
CA ALA A 65 4.73 10.15 -27.60
C ALA A 65 6.12 10.74 -27.38
N THR A 66 6.62 10.69 -26.14
CA THR A 66 7.93 11.21 -25.74
C THR A 66 8.94 10.09 -25.53
N ILE A 67 8.52 8.94 -24.97
CA ILE A 67 9.36 7.76 -24.81
C ILE A 67 9.19 6.90 -26.08
N PRO A 68 10.26 6.65 -26.85
CA PRO A 68 10.16 5.85 -28.08
C PRO A 68 9.62 4.44 -27.79
N LEU A 69 8.68 3.95 -28.63
CA LEU A 69 8.18 2.58 -28.55
C LEU A 69 9.14 1.62 -29.29
N VAL A 70 10.36 1.52 -28.79
CA VAL A 70 11.42 0.66 -29.33
C VAL A 70 11.90 -0.26 -28.21
N ALA A 71 12.28 -1.49 -28.57
CA ALA A 71 12.80 -2.45 -27.61
C ALA A 71 13.99 -1.85 -26.82
N GLY A 72 13.96 -1.99 -25.50
CA GLY A 72 14.96 -1.41 -24.62
C GLY A 72 14.40 -1.00 -23.27
N VAL A 73 15.23 -0.30 -22.50
CA VAL A 73 14.90 0.19 -21.16
C VAL A 73 15.03 1.71 -21.14
N ALA A 74 13.96 2.39 -20.74
CA ALA A 74 13.98 3.81 -20.40
C ALA A 74 13.81 3.95 -18.89
N GLN A 75 14.47 4.93 -18.29
CA GLN A 75 14.39 5.19 -16.86
C GLN A 75 14.46 6.69 -16.60
N GLY A 76 13.91 7.10 -15.47
CA GLY A 76 13.93 8.50 -15.05
C GLY A 76 13.46 8.65 -13.62
N ASP A 77 13.37 9.90 -13.20
CA ASP A 77 12.99 10.29 -11.85
C ASP A 77 11.89 11.35 -11.92
N SER A 78 10.91 11.25 -11.02
CA SER A 78 9.79 12.18 -10.88
C SER A 78 9.82 12.90 -9.52
N GLY A 79 11.01 13.10 -8.96
CA GLY A 79 11.27 13.72 -7.67
C GLY A 79 11.13 12.76 -6.49
N ARG A 80 9.91 12.26 -6.24
CA ARG A 80 9.66 11.36 -5.11
C ARG A 80 9.98 9.90 -5.41
N TRP A 81 9.83 9.50 -6.67
CA TRP A 81 9.98 8.12 -7.12
C TRP A 81 10.77 8.07 -8.41
N SER A 82 11.51 6.99 -8.58
CA SER A 82 12.13 6.65 -9.85
C SER A 82 11.20 5.72 -10.64
N TRP A 83 11.29 5.77 -11.95
CA TRP A 83 10.51 4.92 -12.84
C TRP A 83 11.41 4.23 -13.85
N ARG A 84 10.97 3.04 -14.26
CA ARG A 84 11.60 2.23 -15.30
C ARG A 84 10.54 1.71 -16.25
N VAL A 85 10.75 1.91 -17.54
CA VAL A 85 9.96 1.35 -18.63
C VAL A 85 10.82 0.33 -19.35
N GLU A 86 10.33 -0.89 -19.44
CA GLU A 86 10.94 -1.96 -20.22
C GLU A 86 10.03 -2.32 -21.38
N ILE A 87 10.57 -2.26 -22.59
CA ILE A 87 9.88 -2.58 -23.82
C ILE A 87 10.57 -3.79 -24.42
N ALA A 88 9.84 -4.89 -24.54
CA ALA A 88 10.33 -6.13 -25.12
C ALA A 88 9.37 -6.61 -26.22
N PRO A 89 9.87 -7.18 -27.33
CA PRO A 89 9.01 -7.83 -28.30
C PRO A 89 8.28 -8.99 -27.63
N GLU A 90 6.97 -9.07 -27.84
CA GLU A 90 6.15 -10.17 -27.35
C GLU A 90 6.26 -11.34 -28.33
N ALA A 91 6.73 -12.49 -27.84
CA ALA A 91 6.83 -13.70 -28.65
C ALA A 91 5.44 -14.32 -28.87
N GLY A 92 4.69 -13.79 -29.85
CA GLY A 92 3.38 -14.28 -30.28
C GLY A 92 3.48 -15.02 -31.62
N GLN A 93 2.90 -16.22 -31.69
CA GLN A 93 2.98 -17.19 -32.78
C GLN A 93 2.80 -16.56 -34.18
N ALA A 94 3.80 -16.77 -35.03
CA ALA A 94 3.77 -16.45 -36.43
C ALA A 94 2.65 -17.27 -37.14
N SER A 95 1.46 -16.69 -37.22
CA SER A 95 0.59 -16.94 -38.38
C SER A 95 0.87 -15.83 -39.39
N THR A 96 0.75 -16.13 -40.67
CA THR A 96 1.31 -15.40 -41.83
C THR A 96 0.83 -13.93 -42.00
N GLN A 97 0.09 -13.37 -41.05
CA GLN A 97 -0.32 -11.96 -40.95
C GLN A 97 -0.17 -11.40 -39.51
N ALA A 98 0.74 -11.95 -38.71
CA ALA A 98 0.89 -11.60 -37.30
C ALA A 98 1.33 -10.14 -37.13
N VAL A 99 0.44 -9.34 -36.54
CA VAL A 99 0.75 -8.02 -36.01
C VAL A 99 1.85 -8.16 -34.95
N ALA A 100 3.00 -7.52 -35.17
CA ALA A 100 4.06 -7.50 -34.18
C ALA A 100 3.59 -6.75 -32.92
N LEU A 101 3.77 -7.36 -31.75
CA LEU A 101 3.39 -6.81 -30.46
C LEU A 101 4.63 -6.56 -29.62
N ASN A 102 4.64 -5.45 -28.89
CA ASN A 102 5.62 -5.11 -27.88
C ASN A 102 4.93 -5.13 -26.51
N ARG A 103 5.51 -5.84 -25.55
CA ARG A 103 5.17 -5.73 -24.14
C ARG A 103 5.87 -4.52 -23.55
N VAL A 104 5.10 -3.64 -22.94
CA VAL A 104 5.58 -2.46 -22.22
C VAL A 104 5.28 -2.66 -20.75
N SER A 105 6.34 -2.71 -19.95
CA SER A 105 6.28 -2.86 -18.50
C SER A 105 6.75 -1.56 -17.85
N VAL A 106 5.90 -0.93 -17.04
CA VAL A 106 6.24 0.28 -16.27
C VAL A 106 6.31 -0.08 -14.80
N VAL A 107 7.43 0.24 -14.15
CA VAL A 107 7.65 0.00 -12.72
C VAL A 107 7.99 1.33 -12.06
N ILE A 108 7.33 1.60 -10.94
CA ILE A 108 7.63 2.74 -10.05
C ILE A 108 8.34 2.21 -8.81
N LEU A 109 9.47 2.84 -8.49
CA LEU A 109 10.41 2.46 -7.45
C LEU A 109 10.49 3.57 -6.40
N ASP A 110 10.57 3.18 -5.13
CA ASP A 110 10.91 4.12 -4.06
C ASP A 110 12.43 4.41 -4.01
N ALA A 111 12.84 5.25 -3.05
CA ALA A 111 14.25 5.59 -2.83
C ALA A 111 15.12 4.36 -2.48
N ASP A 112 14.53 3.34 -1.87
CA ASP A 112 15.19 2.07 -1.52
C ASP A 112 15.12 1.05 -2.68
N SER A 113 14.74 1.48 -3.89
CA SER A 113 14.55 0.64 -5.07
C SER A 113 13.50 -0.47 -4.91
N ARG A 114 12.55 -0.31 -3.98
CA ARG A 114 11.42 -1.23 -3.81
C ARG A 114 10.32 -0.86 -4.78
N THR A 115 9.67 -1.86 -5.36
CA THR A 115 8.55 -1.64 -6.29
C THR A 115 7.31 -1.18 -5.53
N LEU A 116 6.81 0.02 -5.86
CA LEU A 116 5.56 0.57 -5.33
C LEU A 116 4.37 0.28 -6.22
N ALA A 117 4.58 0.26 -7.54
CA ALA A 117 3.56 -0.02 -8.53
C ALA A 117 4.18 -0.61 -9.79
N ARG A 118 3.44 -1.50 -10.45
CA ARG A 118 3.81 -2.08 -11.75
C ARG A 118 2.59 -2.12 -12.67
N LEU A 119 2.79 -1.80 -13.93
CA LEU A 119 1.78 -1.85 -14.97
C LEU A 119 2.37 -2.50 -16.22
N ASP A 120 1.75 -3.58 -16.68
CA ASP A 120 2.15 -4.29 -17.90
C ASP A 120 1.06 -4.11 -18.96
N THR A 121 1.45 -3.80 -20.19
CA THR A 121 0.54 -3.65 -21.32
C THR A 121 1.15 -4.18 -22.62
N LEU A 122 0.30 -4.51 -23.59
CA LEU A 122 0.71 -4.89 -24.94
C LEU A 122 0.39 -3.74 -25.89
N ARG A 123 1.35 -3.40 -26.75
CA ARG A 123 1.19 -2.38 -27.79
C ARG A 123 1.60 -2.95 -29.14
N LEU A 124 0.94 -2.49 -30.21
CA LEU A 124 1.39 -2.82 -31.56
C LEU A 124 2.77 -2.20 -31.81
N ALA A 125 3.69 -2.98 -32.38
CA ALA A 125 4.88 -2.44 -33.00
C ALA A 125 4.45 -1.74 -34.29
N ARG A 126 4.76 -0.44 -34.40
CA ARG A 126 4.50 0.39 -35.58
C ARG A 126 5.79 0.60 -36.35
#